data_AF-A0A968EW37-F1
#
_entry.id   AF-A0A968EW37-F1
#
_cell.length_a   1.000
_cell.length_b   1.000
_cell.length_c   1.000
_cell.angle_alpha   90.00
_cell.angle_beta   90.00
_cell.angle_gamma   90.00
#
_symmetry.space_group_name_H-M   'P 1'
#
loop_
_entity.id
_entity.type
_entity.pdbx_description
1 polymer ?
#
loop_
_entity_poly.entity_id
_entity_poly.type
_entity_poly.pdbx_seq_one_letter_code
_entity_poly.pdbx_strand_id
1 'polypeptide(L)' 'MPLDATNLVPVESRHIRALEEHAATPAAATALELLRLDDDTDLYFWDPLAAAVVVDESLARYETMTLAVTTDGGPDAVG' A
#
# COMPACT_ATOMS: atom_id res chain seq x y z
N MET A 1 1.81 -2.81 7.94
CA MET A 1 0.51 -3.49 7.71
C MET A 1 0.79 -4.79 6.97
N PRO A 2 0.23 -5.95 7.40
CA PRO A 2 0.44 -7.22 6.70
C PRO A 2 -0.32 -7.28 5.37
N LEU A 3 0.01 -8.28 4.54
CA LEU A 3 -0.68 -8.55 3.28
C LEU A 3 -2.16 -8.89 3.49
N ASP A 4 -2.51 -9.51 4.62
CA ASP A 4 -3.90 -9.84 4.97
C ASP A 4 -4.84 -8.61 4.95
N ALA A 5 -4.31 -7.44 5.30
CA ALA A 5 -5.06 -6.19 5.31
C ALA A 5 -4.91 -5.41 3.99
N THR A 6 -3.69 -5.33 3.47
CA THR A 6 -3.38 -4.50 2.29
C THR A 6 -3.89 -5.11 0.99
N ASN A 7 -4.05 -6.43 0.92
CA ASN A 7 -4.70 -7.10 -0.22
C ASN A 7 -6.21 -6.77 -0.34
N LEU A 8 -6.82 -6.11 0.66
CA LEU A 8 -8.21 -5.67 0.61
C LEU A 8 -8.39 -4.33 -0.14
N VAL A 9 -7.30 -3.64 -0.47
CA VAL A 9 -7.31 -2.32 -1.12
C VAL A 9 -6.49 -2.34 -2.41
N PRO A 10 -6.94 -3.07 -3.44
CA PRO A 10 -6.30 -3.05 -4.75
C PRO A 10 -6.38 -1.65 -5.36
N VAL A 11 -5.32 -1.27 -6.07
CA VAL A 11 -5.39 -0.15 -6.99
C VAL A 11 -6.25 -0.59 -8.17
N GLU A 12 -7.15 0.29 -8.60
CA GLU A 12 -8.10 0.00 -9.66
C GLU A 12 -8.18 1.21 -10.58
N SER A 13 -8.57 0.99 -11.84
CA SER A 13 -8.69 2.06 -12.83
C SER A 13 -9.63 3.19 -12.37
N ARG A 14 -10.63 2.90 -11.52
CA ARG A 14 -11.49 3.93 -10.93
C ARG A 14 -10.75 4.91 -10.02
N HIS A 15 -9.69 4.47 -9.33
CA HIS A 15 -8.89 5.32 -8.45
C HIS A 15 -8.00 6.26 -9.28
N ILE A 16 -7.40 5.75 -10.35
CA ILE A 16 -6.62 6.54 -11.32
C ILE A 16 -7.51 7.59 -11.97
N ARG A 17 -8.70 7.18 -12.46
CA ARG A 17 -9.67 8.10 -13.07
C ARG A 17 -10.13 9.18 -12.10
N ALA A 18 -10.42 8.83 -10.85
CA ALA A 18 -10.78 9.82 -9.83
C ALA A 18 -9.64 10.83 -9.58
N LEU A 19 -8.38 10.38 -9.57
CA LEU A 19 -7.23 11.27 -9.48
C LEU A 19 -7.10 12.15 -10.73
N GLU A 20 -7.30 11.63 -11.93
CA GLU A 20 -7.27 12.43 -13.17
C GLU A 20 -8.35 13.53 -13.19
N GLU A 21 -9.57 13.21 -12.73
CA GLU A 21 -10.70 14.14 -12.69
C GLU A 21 -10.55 15.22 -11.59
N HIS A 22 -9.72 14.96 -10.57
CA HIS A 22 -9.60 15.80 -9.37
C HIS A 22 -8.18 16.22 -8.99
N ALA A 23 -7.16 15.95 -9.81
CA ALA A 23 -5.77 16.33 -9.54
C ALA A 23 -5.54 17.83 -9.73
N ALA A 24 -6.05 18.63 -8.79
CA ALA A 24 -5.86 20.08 -8.74
C ALA A 24 -4.59 20.49 -7.97
N THR A 25 -3.83 19.53 -7.43
CA THR A 25 -2.66 19.79 -6.59
C THR A 25 -1.40 19.09 -7.14
N PRO A 26 -0.20 19.64 -6.90
CA PRO A 26 1.05 18.99 -7.25
C PRO A 26 1.19 17.58 -6.65
N ALA A 27 0.72 17.39 -5.41
CA ALA A 27 0.76 16.09 -4.75
C ALA A 27 -0.11 15.05 -5.46
N ALA A 28 -1.30 15.43 -5.93
CA ALA A 28 -2.18 14.53 -6.69
C ALA A 28 -1.56 14.15 -8.05
N ALA A 29 -0.88 15.09 -8.72
CA ALA A 29 -0.15 14.81 -9.95
C ALA A 29 0.99 13.81 -9.72
N THR A 30 1.79 13.99 -8.67
CA THR A 30 2.86 13.04 -8.31
C THR A 30 2.31 11.66 -7.97
N ALA A 31 1.23 11.57 -7.19
CA ALA A 31 0.60 10.29 -6.87
C ALA A 31 0.09 9.58 -8.14
N LEU A 32 -0.50 10.33 -9.07
CA LEU A 32 -0.96 9.79 -10.36
C LEU A 32 0.20 9.29 -11.22
N GLU A 33 1.33 10.00 -11.26
CA GLU A 33 2.53 9.54 -11.96
C GLU A 33 3.08 8.24 -11.36
N LEU A 34 3.15 8.15 -10.03
CA LEU A 34 3.60 6.94 -9.34
C LEU A 34 2.70 5.74 -9.64
N LEU A 35 1.38 5.93 -9.61
CA LEU A 35 0.43 4.85 -9.91
C LEU A 35 0.45 4.40 -11.38
N ARG A 36 1.00 5.21 -12.30
CA ARG A 36 1.14 4.87 -13.72
C ARG A 36 2.50 4.26 -14.06
N LEU A 37 3.48 4.31 -13.17
CA LEU A 37 4.78 3.67 -13.38
C LEU A 37 4.70 2.14 -13.28
N ASP A 38 3.65 1.65 -12.62
CA ASP A 38 3.41 0.23 -12.45
C ASP A 38 2.32 -0.22 -13.43
N ASP A 39 2.75 -0.94 -14.48
CA ASP A 39 1.85 -1.57 -15.46
C ASP A 39 1.33 -2.93 -14.95
N ASP A 40 1.73 -3.35 -13.74
CA ASP A 40 1.27 -4.61 -13.14
C ASP A 40 -0.18 -4.49 -12.63
N THR A 41 -0.97 -5.51 -12.93
CA THR A 41 -2.38 -5.60 -12.52
C THR A 41 -2.56 -5.90 -11.02
N ASP A 42 -1.47 -6.15 -10.29
CA ASP A 42 -1.45 -6.58 -8.89
C ASP A 42 -0.92 -5.49 -7.93
N LEU A 43 -1.16 -4.22 -8.25
CA LEU A 43 -0.81 -3.11 -7.38
C LEU A 43 -1.84 -2.91 -6.27
N TYR A 44 -1.39 -2.71 -5.03
CA TYR A 44 -2.24 -2.39 -3.88
C TYR A 44 -1.77 -1.12 -3.17
N PHE A 45 -2.67 -0.49 -2.42
CA PHE A 45 -2.33 0.65 -1.57
C PHE A 45 -1.61 0.22 -0.27
N TRP A 46 -0.50 -0.54 -0.38
CA TRP A 46 0.24 -1.06 0.79
C TRP A 46 0.67 0.05 1.76
N ASP A 47 1.52 0.96 1.28
CA ASP A 47 2.04 2.07 2.09
C ASP A 47 0.98 3.14 2.33
N PRO A 48 0.13 3.53 1.35
CA PRO A 48 -0.93 4.50 1.60
C PRO A 48 -1.95 4.04 2.64
N LEU A 49 -2.30 2.75 2.70
CA LEU A 49 -3.17 2.24 3.78
C LEU A 49 -2.50 2.37 5.15
N ALA A 50 -1.21 2.04 5.26
CA ALA A 50 -0.48 2.21 6.51
C ALA A 50 -0.46 3.67 6.96
N ALA A 51 -0.20 4.61 6.04
CA ALA A 51 -0.25 6.05 6.32
C ALA A 51 -1.66 6.52 6.70
N ALA A 52 -2.69 6.04 6.01
CA ALA A 52 -4.08 6.40 6.31
C ALA A 52 -4.50 5.94 7.71
N VAL A 53 -4.13 4.73 8.12
CA VAL A 53 -4.42 4.20 9.47
C VAL A 53 -3.71 4.97 10.58
N VAL A 54 -2.52 5.53 10.31
CA VAL A 54 -1.82 6.43 11.26
C VAL A 54 -2.58 7.74 11.45
N VAL A 55 -3.23 8.23 10.40
CA VAL A 55 -4.02 9.48 10.44
C VAL A 55 -5.41 9.24 11.05
N ASP A 56 -6.02 8.10 10.74
CA ASP A 56 -7.35 7.70 11.21
C ASP A 56 -7.38 6.20 11.55
N GLU A 57 -7.24 5.90 12.85
CA GLU A 57 -7.22 4.53 13.36
C GLU A 57 -8.56 3.79 13.17
N SER A 58 -9.67 4.51 12.92
CA SER A 58 -10.98 3.89 12.71
C SER A 58 -11.11 3.13 11.40
N LEU A 59 -10.15 3.34 10.47
CA LEU A 59 -10.07 2.66 9.18
C LEU A 59 -9.63 1.20 9.29
N ALA A 60 -9.17 0.76 10.47
CA ALA A 60 -8.69 -0.61 10.68
C ALA A 60 -9.29 -1.24 11.95
N ARG A 61 -9.21 -2.58 12.00
CA ARG A 61 -9.39 -3.35 13.22
C ARG A 61 -8.05 -3.92 13.63
N TYR A 62 -7.76 -3.88 14.93
CA TYR A 62 -6.48 -4.30 15.48
C TYR A 62 -6.63 -5.65 16.17
N GLU A 63 -5.63 -6.51 15.94
CA GLU A 63 -5.44 -7.76 16.65
C GLU A 63 -4.05 -7.77 17.27
N THR A 64 -3.97 -7.99 18.58
CA THR A 64 -2.69 -8.14 19.26
C THR A 64 -2.24 -9.58 19.16
N MET A 65 -1.05 -9.80 18.62
CA MET A 65 -0.46 -11.13 18.44
C MET A 65 1.05 -11.12 18.68
N THR A 66 1.61 -12.28 19.00
CA THR A 66 3.06 -12.48 19.09
C THR A 66 3.59 -12.90 17.72
N LEU A 67 4.57 -12.17 17.19
CA LEU A 67 5.20 -12.46 15.90
C LEU A 67 6.61 -13.03 16.11
N ALA A 68 6.96 -14.02 15.28
CA ALA A 68 8.33 -14.49 15.11
C ALA A 68 8.69 -14.39 13.63
N VAL A 69 9.82 -13.77 13.32
CA VAL A 69 10.31 -13.61 11.94
C VAL A 69 11.34 -14.69 11.68
N THR A 70 11.10 -15.53 10.67
CA THR A 70 12.07 -16.52 10.21
C THR A 70 13.09 -15.85 9.29
N THR A 71 14.38 -16.00 9.59
CA THR A 71 15.48 -15.39 8.82
C THR A 71 16.27 -16.41 7.99
N ASP A 72 15.80 -17.66 7.93
CA ASP A 72 16.45 -18.72 7.16
C ASP A 72 16.50 -18.33 5.67
N GLY A 73 17.70 -18.26 5.10
CA GLY A 73 17.91 -17.85 3.70
C GLY A 73 18.17 -16.36 3.46
N GLY A 74 18.42 -15.57 4.51
CA GLY A 74 18.89 -14.18 4.37
C GLY A 74 20.27 -14.09 3.68
N PRO A 75 20.69 -12.90 3.22
CA PRO A 75 22.00 -12.70 2.56
C PRO A 75 23.20 -13.14 3.40
N ASP A 76 23.02 -13.26 4.73
CA ASP A 76 24.04 -13.75 5.68
C ASP A 76 24.07 -15.29 5.82
N ALA A 77 23.21 -16.03 5.10
CA ALA A 77 23.07 -17.49 5.21
C ALA A 77 23.95 -18.28 4.22
N VAL A 78 24.78 -17.62 3.42
CA VAL A 78 25.80 -18.26 2.58
C VAL A 78 27.11 -18.39 3.38
N GLY A 79 27.31 -19.58 3.96
CA GLY A 79 28.56 -20.06 4.55
C GLY A 79 28.77 -21.52 4.21
#